data_AF-A0A1Z4BKA8-F1
#
_entry.id   AF-A0A1Z4BKA8-F1
#
_cell.length_a   1.000
_cell.length_b   1.000
_cell.length_c   1.000
_cell.angle_alpha   90.00
_cell.angle_beta   90.00
_cell.angle_gamma   90.00
#
_symmetry.space_group_name_H-M   'P 1'
#
loop_
_entity.id
_entity.type
_entity.pdbx_description
1 polymer ?
#
loop_
_entity_poly.entity_id
_entity_poly.type
_entity_poly.pdbx_seq_one_letter_code
_entity_poly.pdbx_strand_id
1 'polypeptide(L)'
;MRYFSYIITFFAHPIWFPIYGAMLVLFQIPFSPTIEIVKYTWLLLLLITVALPTLVYLMLFVLNWLDDPFEVPLEKQKWLRYGYIAMLLLTAFKVTPMDHYPILYFYIMNLLISTFVILLMHYLKFVGNMFVMGVGALTVFSILLGVIFEIDMTYIVALFIFLSGAILSAQAYLSGQPLWKLIISWLIGALPQLSLIILFKNLLFGMQG
;
A
#
# COMPACT_ATOMS: atom_id res chain seq x y z
N MET A 1 -24.04 -11.20 0.03
CA MET A 1 -23.31 -10.06 -0.56
C MET A 1 -22.54 -9.27 0.50
N ARG A 2 -23.20 -8.67 1.50
CA ARG A 2 -22.55 -7.80 2.50
C ARG A 2 -21.36 -8.41 3.26
N TYR A 3 -21.51 -9.61 3.84
CA TYR A 3 -20.42 -10.28 4.57
C TYR A 3 -19.19 -10.56 3.70
N PHE A 4 -19.40 -10.99 2.47
CA PHE A 4 -18.33 -11.27 1.52
C PHE A 4 -17.54 -10.00 1.17
N SER A 5 -18.22 -8.87 0.95
CA SER A 5 -17.57 -7.57 0.69
C SER A 5 -16.75 -7.08 1.89
N TYR A 6 -17.20 -7.33 3.12
CA TYR A 6 -16.41 -6.99 4.32
C TYR A 6 -15.14 -7.82 4.43
N ILE A 7 -15.19 -9.12 4.14
CA ILE A 7 -14.00 -9.99 4.18
C ILE A 7 -12.97 -9.50 3.15
N ILE A 8 -13.38 -9.22 1.91
CA ILE A 8 -12.49 -8.67 0.88
C ILE A 8 -11.86 -7.36 1.36
N THR A 9 -12.68 -6.48 1.93
CA THR A 9 -12.24 -5.15 2.41
C THR A 9 -11.27 -5.25 3.58
N PHE A 10 -11.44 -6.25 4.46
CA PHE A 10 -10.53 -6.51 5.56
C PHE A 10 -9.12 -6.86 5.06
N PHE A 11 -9.00 -7.78 4.11
CA PHE A 11 -7.70 -8.16 3.53
C PHE A 11 -7.10 -7.08 2.63
N ALA A 12 -7.94 -6.21 2.07
CA ALA A 12 -7.53 -5.05 1.27
C ALA A 12 -7.30 -3.79 2.11
N HIS A 13 -7.30 -3.89 3.44
CA HIS A 13 -7.14 -2.72 4.31
C HIS A 13 -5.77 -2.07 4.10
N PRO A 14 -5.68 -0.71 4.00
CA PRO A 14 -4.43 -0.02 3.67
C PRO A 14 -3.22 -0.38 4.53
N ILE A 15 -3.46 -0.66 5.81
CA ILE A 15 -2.48 -1.13 6.79
C ILE A 15 -1.64 -2.33 6.29
N TRP A 16 -2.21 -3.21 5.46
CA TRP A 16 -1.52 -4.41 4.99
C TRP A 16 -0.62 -4.19 3.78
N PHE A 17 -0.81 -3.11 3.00
CA PHE A 17 -0.09 -2.93 1.74
C PHE A 17 1.44 -2.85 1.89
N PRO A 18 2.01 -2.16 2.90
CA PRO A 18 3.45 -2.20 3.15
C PRO A 18 4.00 -3.63 3.33
N ILE A 19 3.28 -4.47 4.08
CA ILE A 19 3.64 -5.87 4.33
C ILE A 19 3.55 -6.68 3.04
N TYR A 20 2.48 -6.54 2.27
CA TYR A 20 2.34 -7.26 1.01
C TYR A 20 3.44 -6.89 0.01
N GLY A 21 3.84 -5.62 -0.06
CA GLY A 21 5.00 -5.19 -0.86
C GLY A 21 6.30 -5.82 -0.38
N ALA A 22 6.50 -5.90 0.94
CA ALA A 22 7.66 -6.57 1.51
C ALA A 22 7.67 -8.08 1.22
N MET A 23 6.52 -8.76 1.25
CA MET A 23 6.41 -10.18 0.88
C MET A 23 6.87 -10.41 -0.56
N LEU A 24 6.47 -9.53 -1.49
CA LEU A 24 6.88 -9.65 -2.89
C LEU A 24 8.39 -9.51 -3.05
N VAL A 25 9.00 -8.52 -2.38
CA VAL A 25 10.45 -8.30 -2.45
C VAL A 25 11.23 -9.43 -1.78
N LEU A 26 10.91 -9.74 -0.52
CA LEU A 26 11.70 -10.65 0.32
C LEU A 26 11.57 -12.12 -0.06
N PHE A 27 10.49 -12.52 -0.75
CA PHE A 27 10.31 -13.91 -1.18
C PHE A 27 10.69 -14.17 -2.64
N GLN A 28 10.63 -13.15 -3.50
CA GLN A 28 10.81 -13.35 -4.94
C GLN A 28 12.18 -12.88 -5.44
N ILE A 29 12.82 -11.93 -4.75
CA ILE A 29 14.08 -11.35 -5.21
C ILE A 29 15.24 -12.04 -4.48
N PRO A 30 16.24 -12.58 -5.21
CA PRO A 30 17.38 -13.30 -4.63
C PRO A 30 18.43 -12.39 -3.97
N PHE A 31 18.03 -11.20 -3.51
CA PHE A 31 18.87 -10.32 -2.70
C PHE A 31 18.49 -10.54 -1.24
N SER A 32 19.23 -11.41 -0.55
CA SER A 32 18.93 -11.74 0.84
C SER A 32 19.97 -11.11 1.77
N PRO A 33 19.58 -10.10 2.57
CA PRO A 33 20.29 -9.79 3.80
C PRO A 33 20.41 -11.06 4.68
N THR A 34 21.27 -11.01 5.70
CA THR A 34 21.36 -12.11 6.66
C THR A 34 20.00 -12.40 7.28
N ILE A 35 19.79 -13.67 7.67
CA ILE A 35 18.52 -14.12 8.24
C ILE A 35 18.08 -13.29 9.47
N GLU A 36 19.04 -12.78 10.23
CA GLU A 36 18.79 -11.91 11.38
C GLU A 36 18.19 -10.57 10.97
N ILE A 37 18.75 -9.93 9.94
CA ILE A 37 18.23 -8.67 9.39
C ILE A 37 16.82 -8.88 8.86
N VAL A 38 16.58 -9.96 8.10
CA VAL A 38 15.24 -10.28 7.56
C VAL A 38 14.22 -10.48 8.69
N LYS A 39 14.55 -11.23 9.74
CA LYS A 39 13.68 -11.42 10.91
C LYS A 39 13.35 -10.10 11.60
N TYR A 40 14.36 -9.25 11.79
CA TYR A 40 14.19 -7.95 12.41
C TYR A 40 13.31 -7.01 11.57
N THR A 41 13.52 -6.99 10.24
CA THR A 41 12.70 -6.22 9.30
C THR A 41 11.25 -6.67 9.34
N TRP A 42 10.98 -7.98 9.35
CA TRP A 42 9.62 -8.52 9.49
C TRP A 42 8.94 -8.08 10.78
N LEU A 43 9.65 -8.19 11.91
CA LEU A 43 9.14 -7.75 13.21
C LEU A 43 8.79 -6.26 13.18
N LEU A 44 9.69 -5.41 12.68
CA LEU A 44 9.45 -3.97 12.59
C LEU A 44 8.30 -3.61 11.64
N LEU A 45 8.19 -4.27 10.48
CA LEU A 45 7.07 -4.07 9.57
C LEU A 45 5.75 -4.38 10.28
N LEU A 46 5.65 -5.53 10.96
CA LEU A 46 4.44 -5.91 11.68
C LEU A 46 4.10 -4.93 12.80
N LEU A 47 5.10 -4.50 13.58
CA LEU A 47 4.91 -3.55 14.68
C LEU A 47 4.48 -2.17 14.18
N ILE A 48 5.17 -1.62 13.18
CA ILE A 48 4.93 -0.23 12.72
C ILE A 48 3.71 -0.15 11.81
N THR A 49 3.47 -1.16 10.97
CA THR A 49 2.41 -1.07 9.96
C THR A 49 1.09 -1.68 10.40
N VAL A 50 1.09 -2.62 11.36
CA VAL A 50 -0.16 -3.27 11.83
C VAL A 50 -0.42 -2.96 13.30
N ALA A 51 0.52 -3.26 14.20
CA ALA A 51 0.28 -3.13 15.63
C ALA A 51 0.07 -1.67 16.04
N LEU A 52 0.96 -0.77 15.63
CA LEU A 52 0.91 0.65 16.00
C LEU A 52 -0.37 1.34 15.50
N PRO A 53 -0.79 1.24 14.23
CA PRO A 53 -2.02 1.87 13.77
C PRO A 53 -3.26 1.30 14.47
N THR A 54 -3.27 -0.01 14.75
CA THR A 54 -4.36 -0.64 15.50
C THR A 54 -4.46 -0.09 16.93
N LEU A 55 -3.33 0.05 17.62
CA LEU A 55 -3.28 0.66 18.95
C LEU A 55 -3.75 2.13 18.92
N VAL A 56 -3.27 2.92 17.96
CA VAL A 56 -3.72 4.31 17.79
C VAL A 56 -5.22 4.38 17.53
N TYR A 57 -5.76 3.52 16.67
CA TYR A 57 -7.19 3.45 16.39
C TYR A 57 -8.01 3.12 17.64
N LEU A 58 -7.57 2.13 18.42
CA LEU A 58 -8.21 1.78 19.70
C LEU A 58 -8.18 2.94 20.69
N MET A 59 -7.06 3.66 20.79
CA MET A 59 -6.98 4.85 21.65
C MET A 59 -7.95 5.93 21.21
N LEU A 60 -8.06 6.21 19.90
CA LEU A 60 -9.01 7.19 19.38
C LEU A 60 -10.47 6.80 19.70
N PHE A 61 -10.78 5.50 19.67
CA PHE A 61 -12.09 4.98 20.06
C PHE A 61 -12.35 5.17 21.56
N VAL A 62 -11.40 4.77 22.43
CA VAL A 62 -11.52 4.92 23.89
C VAL A 62 -11.64 6.39 24.32
N LEU A 63 -11.00 7.31 23.59
CA LEU A 63 -11.08 8.75 23.84
C LEU A 63 -12.38 9.41 23.32
N ASN A 64 -13.35 8.62 22.84
CA ASN A 64 -14.58 9.10 22.20
C ASN A 64 -14.33 10.04 21.00
N TRP A 65 -13.17 9.92 20.35
CA TRP A 65 -12.91 10.66 19.12
C TRP A 65 -13.59 9.99 17.91
N LEU A 66 -13.90 8.69 17.97
CA LEU A 66 -14.73 7.98 17.01
C LEU A 66 -16.00 7.49 17.71
N ASP A 67 -17.16 7.85 17.16
CA ASP A 67 -18.47 7.50 17.71
C ASP A 67 -18.85 6.04 17.40
N ASP A 68 -18.38 5.54 16.25
CA ASP A 68 -18.56 4.17 15.79
C ASP A 68 -17.21 3.56 15.39
N PRO A 69 -16.92 2.30 15.79
CA PRO A 69 -15.65 1.61 15.47
C PRO A 69 -15.54 1.12 14.03
N PHE A 70 -16.58 1.31 13.21
CA PHE A 70 -16.65 0.89 11.81
C PHE A 70 -16.97 2.07 10.87
N GLU A 71 -17.64 3.11 11.35
CA GLU A 71 -17.97 4.29 10.56
C GLU A 71 -17.18 5.52 10.99
N VAL A 72 -16.24 5.96 10.13
CA VAL A 72 -15.46 7.18 10.34
C VAL A 72 -16.06 8.32 9.52
N PRO A 73 -16.54 9.41 10.18
CA PRO A 73 -17.03 10.60 9.49
C PRO A 73 -16.02 11.15 8.49
N LEU A 74 -16.49 11.66 7.34
CA LEU A 74 -15.64 12.24 6.29
C LEU A 74 -14.64 13.27 6.83
N GLU A 75 -15.06 14.10 7.79
CA GLU A 75 -14.22 15.11 8.44
C GLU A 75 -13.05 14.51 9.24
N LYS A 76 -13.26 13.32 9.82
CA LYS A 76 -12.27 12.58 10.62
C LYS A 76 -11.35 11.73 9.74
N GLN A 77 -11.78 11.33 8.55
CA GLN A 77 -10.98 10.51 7.63
C GLN A 77 -9.66 11.16 7.19
N LYS A 78 -9.60 12.50 7.12
CA LYS A 78 -8.35 13.22 6.78
C LYS A 78 -7.25 12.99 7.82
N TRP A 79 -7.61 12.90 9.10
CA TRP A 79 -6.66 12.63 10.19
C TRP A 79 -6.10 11.21 10.15
N LEU A 80 -6.96 10.24 9.82
CA LEU A 80 -6.49 8.86 9.61
C LEU A 80 -5.54 8.77 8.40
N ARG A 81 -5.81 9.52 7.31
CA ARG A 81 -4.89 9.63 6.17
C ARG A 81 -3.54 10.22 6.56
N TYR A 82 -3.52 11.25 7.40
CA TYR A 82 -2.26 11.81 7.94
C TYR A 82 -1.49 10.78 8.79
N GLY A 83 -2.20 10.04 9.65
CA GLY A 83 -1.60 8.96 10.43
C GLY A 83 -0.99 7.87 9.55
N TYR A 84 -1.68 7.50 8.46
CA TYR A 84 -1.16 6.54 7.49
C TYR A 84 0.08 7.07 6.75
N ILE A 85 0.10 8.35 6.34
CA ILE A 85 1.30 8.98 5.75
C ILE A 85 2.48 8.94 6.73
N ALA A 86 2.26 9.28 8.01
CA ALA A 86 3.30 9.22 9.03
C ALA A 86 3.83 7.79 9.22
N MET A 87 2.94 6.80 9.22
CA MET A 87 3.31 5.39 9.29
C MET A 87 4.14 4.93 8.08
N LEU A 88 3.78 5.37 6.87
CA LEU A 88 4.57 5.09 5.66
C LEU A 88 5.94 5.77 5.69
N LEU A 89 6.05 7.01 6.18
CA LEU A 89 7.34 7.70 6.36
C LEU A 89 8.25 6.95 7.35
N LEU A 90 7.70 6.54 8.49
CA LEU A 90 8.43 5.75 9.48
C LEU A 90 8.89 4.42 8.88
N THR A 91 8.02 3.75 8.12
CA THR A 91 8.36 2.50 7.44
C THR A 91 9.49 2.70 6.44
N ALA A 92 9.39 3.70 5.56
CA ALA A 92 10.40 3.99 4.54
C ALA A 92 11.78 4.31 5.17
N PHE A 93 11.83 5.18 6.18
CA PHE A 93 13.11 5.66 6.72
C PHE A 93 13.72 4.77 7.81
N LYS A 94 12.91 4.06 8.59
CA LYS A 94 13.40 3.26 9.73
C LYS A 94 13.43 1.76 9.47
N VAL A 95 12.52 1.24 8.64
CA VAL A 95 12.37 -0.21 8.43
C VAL A 95 12.98 -0.63 7.12
N THR A 96 12.73 0.13 6.06
CA THR A 96 13.14 -0.21 4.70
C THR A 96 14.01 0.89 4.10
N PRO A 97 15.10 1.32 4.75
CA PRO A 97 15.92 2.42 4.26
C PRO A 97 16.54 2.07 2.90
N MET A 98 16.75 3.10 2.08
CA MET A 98 17.23 2.96 0.71
C MET A 98 18.54 2.17 0.60
N ASP A 99 19.44 2.29 1.58
CA ASP A 99 20.75 1.62 1.58
C ASP A 99 20.65 0.09 1.67
N HIS A 100 19.62 -0.42 2.37
CA HIS A 100 19.46 -1.86 2.61
C HIS A 100 18.36 -2.47 1.73
N TYR A 101 17.31 -1.71 1.44
CA TYR A 101 16.13 -2.19 0.74
C TYR A 101 15.64 -1.18 -0.30
N PRO A 102 16.43 -0.85 -1.35
CA PRO A 102 16.10 0.23 -2.28
C PRO A 102 14.76 0.00 -2.99
N ILE A 103 14.48 -1.21 -3.45
CA ILE A 103 13.23 -1.54 -4.17
C ILE A 103 12.01 -1.35 -3.27
N LEU A 104 12.09 -1.82 -2.03
CA LEU A 104 11.01 -1.71 -1.05
C LEU A 104 10.86 -0.26 -0.57
N TYR A 105 11.96 0.47 -0.38
CA TYR A 105 11.95 1.90 -0.10
C TYR A 105 11.14 2.67 -1.16
N PHE A 106 11.43 2.45 -2.44
CA PHE A 106 10.71 3.11 -3.53
C PHE A 106 9.23 2.70 -3.61
N TYR A 107 8.92 1.41 -3.37
CA TYR A 107 7.52 0.97 -3.27
C TYR A 107 6.75 1.75 -2.20
N ILE A 108 7.30 1.84 -0.98
CA ILE A 108 6.68 2.54 0.15
C ILE A 108 6.57 4.05 -0.13
N MET A 109 7.60 4.66 -0.72
CA MET A 109 7.57 6.08 -1.11
C MET A 109 6.53 6.35 -2.20
N ASN A 110 6.40 5.48 -3.19
CA ASN A 110 5.37 5.59 -4.23
C ASN A 110 3.96 5.40 -3.65
N LEU A 111 3.78 4.50 -2.67
CA LEU A 111 2.54 4.34 -1.93
C LEU A 111 2.20 5.58 -1.09
N LEU A 112 3.23 6.23 -0.52
CA LEU A 112 3.09 7.50 0.18
C LEU A 112 2.65 8.62 -0.75
N ILE A 113 3.27 8.75 -1.93
CA ILE A 113 2.88 9.72 -2.96
C ILE A 113 1.42 9.48 -3.36
N SER A 114 1.02 8.23 -3.59
CA SER A 114 -0.36 7.87 -3.92
C SER A 114 -1.33 8.31 -2.82
N THR A 115 -0.96 8.08 -1.55
CA THR A 115 -1.77 8.49 -0.39
C THR A 115 -1.87 10.01 -0.29
N PHE A 116 -0.79 10.73 -0.57
CA PHE A 116 -0.77 12.19 -0.60
C PHE A 116 -1.69 12.74 -1.69
N VAL A 117 -1.70 12.14 -2.88
CA VAL A 117 -2.64 12.49 -3.95
C VAL A 117 -4.09 12.24 -3.52
N ILE A 118 -4.39 11.09 -2.92
CA ILE A 118 -5.72 10.79 -2.37
C ILE A 118 -6.14 11.79 -1.28
N LEU A 119 -5.20 12.26 -0.46
CA LEU A 119 -5.44 13.32 0.52
C LEU A 119 -5.72 14.67 -0.16
N LEU A 120 -4.95 15.05 -1.19
CA LEU A 120 -5.18 16.28 -1.96
C LEU A 120 -6.57 16.27 -2.61
N MET A 121 -6.98 15.15 -3.19
CA MET A 121 -8.31 14.99 -3.78
C MET A 121 -9.44 15.21 -2.76
N HIS A 122 -9.23 14.80 -1.50
CA HIS A 122 -10.21 15.02 -0.44
C HIS A 122 -10.51 16.51 -0.24
N TYR A 123 -9.50 17.39 -0.32
CA TYR A 123 -9.68 18.84 -0.27
C TYR A 123 -10.40 19.40 -1.51
N LEU A 124 -10.25 18.75 -2.66
CA LEU A 124 -10.96 19.08 -3.91
C LEU A 124 -12.40 18.52 -3.96
N LYS A 125 -12.91 18.00 -2.83
CA LYS A 125 -14.22 17.32 -2.72
C LYS A 125 -14.33 16.05 -3.60
N PHE A 126 -13.20 15.50 -4.03
CA PHE A 126 -13.12 14.22 -4.71
C PHE A 126 -12.69 13.15 -3.72
N VAL A 127 -13.62 12.33 -3.24
CA VAL A 127 -13.30 11.27 -2.26
C VAL A 127 -12.61 10.11 -2.97
N GLY A 128 -11.28 10.06 -2.90
CA GLY A 128 -10.50 8.90 -3.32
C GLY A 128 -10.60 7.73 -2.33
N ASN A 129 -10.42 6.50 -2.84
CA ASN A 129 -10.53 5.25 -2.08
C ASN A 129 -9.15 4.60 -1.86
N MET A 130 -8.71 4.51 -0.59
CA MET A 130 -7.38 3.97 -0.25
C MET A 130 -7.25 2.45 -0.45
N PHE A 131 -8.35 1.69 -0.29
CA PHE A 131 -8.35 0.24 -0.51
C PHE A 131 -8.05 -0.08 -1.98
N VAL A 132 -8.75 0.62 -2.89
CA VAL A 132 -8.57 0.45 -4.33
C VAL A 132 -7.22 1.00 -4.80
N MET A 133 -6.78 2.12 -4.24
CA MET A 133 -5.45 2.67 -4.51
C MET A 133 -4.34 1.66 -4.20
N GLY A 134 -4.34 1.05 -3.02
CA GLY A 134 -3.23 0.18 -2.65
C GLY A 134 -3.18 -1.14 -3.42
N VAL A 135 -4.32 -1.73 -3.82
CA VAL A 135 -4.27 -2.88 -4.73
C VAL A 135 -3.76 -2.49 -6.13
N GLY A 136 -4.08 -1.28 -6.61
CA GLY A 136 -3.49 -0.75 -7.84
C GLY A 136 -1.97 -0.60 -7.75
N ALA A 137 -1.49 -0.09 -6.61
CA ALA A 137 -0.05 -0.03 -6.32
C ALA A 137 0.60 -1.41 -6.31
N LEU A 138 0.03 -2.40 -5.62
CA LEU A 138 0.57 -3.77 -5.59
C LEU A 138 0.58 -4.44 -6.95
N THR A 139 -0.48 -4.25 -7.75
CA THR A 139 -0.60 -4.86 -9.07
C THR A 139 0.53 -4.38 -9.98
N VAL A 140 0.70 -3.06 -10.12
CA VAL A 140 1.75 -2.49 -10.96
C VAL A 140 3.14 -2.77 -10.39
N PHE A 141 3.31 -2.69 -9.07
CA PHE A 141 4.58 -3.05 -8.44
C PHE A 141 4.99 -4.50 -8.75
N SER A 142 4.06 -5.46 -8.68
CA SER A 142 4.33 -6.87 -9.00
C SER A 142 4.70 -7.08 -10.47
N ILE A 143 4.02 -6.38 -11.38
CA ILE A 143 4.36 -6.42 -12.82
C ILE A 143 5.78 -5.90 -13.02
N LEU A 144 6.11 -4.75 -12.42
CA LEU A 144 7.43 -4.14 -12.56
C LEU A 144 8.53 -5.00 -11.94
N LEU A 145 8.29 -5.65 -10.80
CA LEU A 145 9.23 -6.60 -10.23
C LEU A 145 9.54 -7.75 -11.19
N GLY A 146 8.51 -8.36 -11.79
CA GLY A 146 8.70 -9.44 -12.76
C GLY A 146 9.51 -9.01 -13.99
N VAL A 147 9.25 -7.81 -14.51
CA VAL A 147 9.99 -7.25 -15.65
C VAL A 147 11.43 -6.90 -15.27
N ILE A 148 11.64 -6.25 -14.12
CA ILE A 148 12.95 -5.75 -13.69
C ILE A 148 13.92 -6.89 -13.35
N PHE A 149 13.43 -7.93 -12.69
CA PHE A 149 14.25 -9.07 -12.27
C PHE A 149 14.19 -10.25 -13.23
N GLU A 150 13.45 -10.13 -14.34
CA GLU A 150 13.23 -11.19 -15.32
C GLU A 150 12.72 -12.50 -14.67
N ILE A 151 11.89 -12.39 -13.64
CA ILE A 151 11.30 -13.51 -12.91
C ILE A 151 9.84 -13.73 -13.32
N ASP A 152 9.40 -14.99 -13.36
CA ASP A 152 8.00 -15.30 -13.64
C ASP A 152 7.11 -14.94 -12.44
N MET A 153 6.39 -13.83 -12.56
CA MET A 153 5.36 -13.40 -11.60
C MET A 153 3.94 -13.57 -12.13
N THR A 154 3.72 -14.35 -13.21
CA THR A 154 2.43 -14.43 -13.92
C THR A 154 1.27 -14.78 -12.99
N TYR A 155 1.44 -15.78 -12.13
CA TYR A 155 0.41 -16.19 -11.17
C TYR A 155 0.11 -15.11 -10.12
N ILE A 156 1.14 -14.41 -9.63
CA ILE A 156 0.99 -13.34 -8.63
C ILE A 156 0.29 -12.13 -9.26
N VAL A 157 0.69 -11.75 -10.47
CA VAL A 157 0.06 -10.66 -11.22
C VAL A 157 -1.40 -11.00 -11.55
N ALA A 158 -1.68 -12.21 -12.02
CA ALA A 158 -3.04 -12.66 -12.30
C ALA A 158 -3.92 -12.60 -11.03
N LEU A 159 -3.37 -13.01 -9.88
CA LEU A 159 -4.05 -12.90 -8.60
C LEU A 159 -4.36 -11.44 -8.25
N PHE A 160 -3.41 -10.51 -8.39
CA PHE A 160 -3.66 -9.10 -8.09
C PHE A 160 -4.61 -8.41 -9.06
N ILE A 161 -4.64 -8.81 -10.34
CA ILE A 161 -5.65 -8.36 -11.30
C ILE A 161 -7.05 -8.84 -10.87
N PHE A 162 -7.17 -10.11 -10.50
CA PHE A 162 -8.43 -10.66 -9.98
C PHE A 162 -8.87 -9.95 -8.69
N LEU A 163 -7.95 -9.78 -7.73
CA LEU A 163 -8.22 -9.07 -6.48
C LEU A 163 -8.57 -7.59 -6.72
N SER A 164 -7.97 -6.93 -7.71
CA SER A 164 -8.34 -5.56 -8.08
C SER A 164 -9.82 -5.48 -8.48
N GLY A 165 -10.30 -6.41 -9.30
CA GLY A 165 -11.73 -6.51 -9.64
C GLY A 165 -12.61 -6.77 -8.43
N ALA A 166 -12.24 -7.74 -7.58
CA ALA A 166 -12.99 -8.08 -6.38
C ALA A 166 -13.10 -6.91 -5.38
N ILE A 167 -11.99 -6.19 -5.16
CA ILE A 167 -11.92 -5.04 -4.27
C ILE A 167 -12.68 -3.86 -4.86
N LEU A 168 -12.57 -3.60 -6.17
CA LEU A 168 -13.39 -2.58 -6.86
C LEU A 168 -14.88 -2.84 -6.65
N SER A 169 -15.35 -4.07 -6.85
CA SER A 169 -16.75 -4.45 -6.64
C SER A 169 -17.17 -4.32 -5.17
N ALA A 170 -16.35 -4.81 -4.24
CA ALA A 170 -16.64 -4.71 -2.80
C ALA A 170 -16.72 -3.26 -2.33
N GLN A 171 -15.81 -2.40 -2.80
CA GLN A 171 -15.78 -0.99 -2.46
C GLN A 171 -16.90 -0.20 -3.14
N ALA A 172 -17.27 -0.52 -4.38
CA ALA A 172 -18.45 0.07 -5.01
C ALA A 172 -19.72 -0.22 -4.21
N TYR A 173 -19.86 -1.46 -3.71
CA TYR A 173 -21.00 -1.86 -2.89
C TYR A 173 -21.01 -1.20 -1.49
N LEU A 174 -19.87 -1.20 -0.78
CA LEU A 174 -19.81 -0.70 0.61
C LEU A 174 -19.72 0.82 0.70
N SER A 175 -18.98 1.47 -0.20
CA SER A 175 -18.78 2.93 -0.14
C SER A 175 -19.83 3.72 -0.95
N GLY A 176 -20.61 3.05 -1.80
CA GLY A 176 -21.57 3.69 -2.71
C GLY A 176 -20.93 4.57 -3.78
N GLN A 177 -19.60 4.51 -3.95
CA GLN A 177 -18.91 5.32 -4.95
C GLN A 177 -19.12 4.76 -6.36
N PRO A 178 -19.28 5.64 -7.38
CA PRO A 178 -19.37 5.19 -8.76
C PRO A 178 -18.03 4.61 -9.23
N LEU A 179 -18.10 3.57 -10.07
CA LEU A 179 -16.95 2.78 -10.49
C LEU A 179 -15.81 3.61 -11.08
N TRP A 180 -16.12 4.66 -11.84
CA TRP A 180 -15.09 5.53 -12.45
C TRP A 180 -14.21 6.24 -11.40
N LYS A 181 -14.74 6.61 -10.22
CA LYS A 181 -13.93 7.19 -9.12
C LYS A 181 -13.00 6.16 -8.50
N LEU A 182 -13.46 4.91 -8.42
CA LEU A 182 -12.64 3.82 -7.92
C LEU A 182 -11.53 3.48 -8.92
N ILE A 183 -11.82 3.48 -10.23
CA ILE A 183 -10.79 3.31 -11.27
C ILE A 183 -9.73 4.42 -11.17
N ILE A 184 -10.14 5.68 -10.97
CA ILE A 184 -9.19 6.78 -10.73
C ILE A 184 -8.34 6.51 -9.47
N SER A 185 -8.95 6.02 -8.40
CA SER A 185 -8.22 5.66 -7.17
C SER A 185 -7.20 4.54 -7.43
N TRP A 186 -7.56 3.54 -8.22
CA TRP A 186 -6.66 2.46 -8.65
C TRP A 186 -5.47 3.02 -9.44
N LEU A 187 -5.74 3.91 -10.41
CA LEU A 187 -4.71 4.57 -11.21
C LEU A 187 -3.77 5.42 -10.36
N ILE A 188 -4.29 6.11 -9.34
CA ILE A 188 -3.46 6.90 -8.41
C ILE A 188 -2.48 6.03 -7.64
N GLY A 189 -2.84 4.78 -7.32
CA GLY A 189 -1.91 3.82 -6.75
C GLY A 189 -0.92 3.24 -7.76
N ALA A 190 -1.41 2.97 -8.97
CA ALA A 190 -0.64 2.35 -10.05
C ALA A 190 0.45 3.26 -10.64
N LEU A 191 0.12 4.51 -10.96
CA LEU A 191 1.00 5.41 -11.71
C LEU A 191 2.31 5.74 -10.98
N PRO A 192 2.32 6.08 -9.68
CA PRO A 192 3.56 6.36 -8.98
C PRO A 192 4.54 5.19 -9.00
N GLN A 193 4.06 3.94 -9.07
CA GLN A 193 4.91 2.76 -9.11
C GLN A 193 5.78 2.69 -10.36
N LEU A 194 5.36 3.31 -11.47
CA LEU A 194 6.15 3.37 -12.71
C LEU A 194 7.49 4.10 -12.53
N SER A 195 7.65 4.91 -11.48
CA SER A 195 8.93 5.55 -11.13
C SER A 195 10.05 4.53 -10.87
N LEU A 196 9.70 3.29 -10.49
CA LEU A 196 10.65 2.21 -10.27
C LEU A 196 11.46 1.86 -11.53
N ILE A 197 10.90 2.09 -12.72
CA ILE A 197 11.60 1.90 -14.00
C ILE A 197 12.82 2.84 -14.11
N ILE A 198 12.68 4.08 -13.65
CA ILE A 198 13.75 5.09 -13.69
C ILE A 198 14.88 4.68 -12.75
N LEU A 199 14.53 4.22 -11.54
CA LEU A 199 15.50 3.71 -10.58
C LEU A 199 16.30 2.54 -11.17
N PHE A 200 15.61 1.56 -11.75
CA PHE A 200 16.27 0.38 -12.32
C PHE A 200 17.25 0.76 -13.43
N LYS A 201 16.84 1.67 -14.32
CA LYS A 201 17.71 2.22 -15.36
C LYS A 201 18.99 2.80 -14.76
N ASN A 202 18.88 3.63 -13.72
CA ASN A 202 20.04 4.25 -13.08
C ASN A 202 20.94 3.23 -12.37
N LEU A 203 20.37 2.17 -11.78
CA LEU A 203 21.13 1.08 -11.16
C LEU A 203 21.93 0.29 -12.19
N LEU A 204 21.37 -0.02 -13.37
CA LEU A 204 22.07 -0.71 -14.44
C LEU A 204 23.19 0.12 -15.06
N PHE A 205 22.94 1.40 -15.35
CA PHE A 205 23.93 2.27 -15.98
C PHE A 205 24.99 2.82 -15.01
N GLY A 206 24.69 2.90 -13.71
CA GLY A 206 25.66 3.29 -12.68
C GLY A 206 26.72 2.22 -12.35
N MET A 207 26.48 0.96 -12.71
CA MET A 207 27.46 -0.13 -12.56
C MET A 207 28.44 -0.25 -13.74
N GLN A 208 28.28 0.56 -14.79
CA GLN A 208 29.13 0.56 -15.99
C GLN A 208 30.13 1.74 -16.04
N GLY A 209 30.24 2.53 -14.96
CA GLY A 209 31.10 3.71 -14.85
C GLY A 209 32.25 3.53 -13.88
#